data_AF-A0A2V5JHZ3-F1
#
_entry.id   AF-A0A2V5JHZ3-F1
#
_cell.length_a   1.000
_cell.length_b   1.000
_cell.length_c   1.000
_cell.angle_alpha   90.00
_cell.angle_beta   90.00
_cell.angle_gamma   90.00
#
_symmetry.space_group_name_H-M   'P 1'
#
loop_
_entity.id
_entity.type
_entity.pdbx_description
1 polymer ?
#
loop_
_entity_poly.entity_id
_entity_poly.type
_entity_poly.pdbx_seq_one_letter_code
_entity_poly.pdbx_strand_id
1 'polypeptide(L)' 'MRELGKLVVIIGVITTFVGLVMWSGFAPKWLGRLPGDIRIEREHSAFYFPIVTCIVLSVILSLLLSIFSIFRR' A
#
# COMPACT_ATOMS: atom_id res chain seq x y z
N MET A 1 20.53 -1.90 22.07
CA MET A 1 19.85 -3.09 21.51
C MET A 1 18.39 -2.82 21.11
N ARG A 2 17.53 -2.28 21.99
CA ARG A 2 16.10 -2.02 21.69
C ARG A 2 15.84 -1.02 20.54
N GLU A 3 16.63 0.05 20.43
CA GLU A 3 16.51 1.00 19.30
C GLU A 3 16.95 0.39 17.97
N LEU A 4 18.02 -0.41 17.97
CA LEU A 4 18.47 -1.15 16.78
C LEU A 4 17.41 -2.18 16.34
N GLY A 5 16.78 -2.89 17.28
CA GLY A 5 15.69 -3.82 16.98
C GLY A 5 14.48 -3.14 16.32
N LYS A 6 14.11 -1.93 16.79
CA LYS A 6 13.06 -1.13 16.15
C LYS A 6 13.41 -0.73 14.71
N LEU A 7 14.66 -0.32 14.50
CA LEU A 7 15.14 0.09 13.18
C LEU A 7 15.09 -1.08 12.18
N VAL A 8 15.50 -2.28 12.61
CA VAL A 8 15.41 -3.52 11.81
C VAL A 8 13.95 -3.86 11.46
N VAL A 9 13.02 -3.74 12.42
CA VAL A 9 11.58 -3.99 12.15
C VAL A 9 11.02 -2.99 11.13
N ILE A 10 11.34 -1.70 11.27
CA ILE A 10 10.88 -0.66 10.33
C ILE A 10 11.40 -0.95 8.92
N ILE A 11 12.69 -1.26 8.78
CA ILE A 11 13.29 -1.61 7.48
C ILE A 11 12.59 -2.84 6.91
N GLY A 12 12.40 -3.90 7.70
CA GLY A 12 11.76 -5.13 7.26
C GLY A 12 10.33 -4.91 6.75
N VAL A 13 9.55 -4.06 7.43
CA VAL A 13 8.19 -3.70 6.97
C VAL A 13 8.25 -2.93 5.66
N ILE A 14 9.13 -1.93 5.54
CA ILE A 14 9.28 -1.14 4.31
C ILE A 14 9.71 -2.03 3.14
N THR A 15 10.71 -2.90 3.33
CA THR A 15 11.19 -3.79 2.26
C THR A 15 10.13 -4.82 1.86
N THR A 16 9.38 -5.37 2.82
CA THR A 16 8.24 -6.26 2.54
C THR A 16 7.17 -5.52 1.74
N PHE A 17 6.93 -4.25 2.06
CA PHE A 17 6.01 -3.39 1.33
C PHE A 17 6.39 -3.18 -0.13
N VAL A 18 7.64 -2.76 -0.34
CA VAL A 18 8.20 -2.55 -1.67
C VAL A 18 8.18 -3.86 -2.46
N GLY A 19 8.56 -4.98 -1.82
CA GLY A 19 8.49 -6.31 -2.41
C GLY A 19 7.07 -6.70 -2.82
N LEU A 20 6.06 -6.44 -1.99
CA LEU A 20 4.65 -6.69 -2.30
C LEU A 20 4.15 -5.84 -3.48
N VAL A 21 4.52 -4.57 -3.53
CA VAL A 21 4.19 -3.68 -4.66
C VAL A 21 4.83 -4.17 -5.95
N MET A 22 6.09 -4.60 -5.91
CA MET A 22 6.79 -5.17 -7.07
C MET A 22 6.22 -6.53 -7.47
N TRP A 23 5.87 -7.38 -6.51
CA TRP A 23 5.35 -8.74 -6.74
C TRP A 23 3.91 -8.76 -7.21
N SER A 24 3.06 -7.83 -6.76
CA SER A 24 1.66 -7.77 -7.20
C SER A 24 1.50 -7.40 -8.68
N GLY A 25 2.61 -7.16 -9.39
CA GLY A 25 2.57 -6.77 -10.79
C GLY A 25 2.15 -5.31 -10.96
N PHE A 26 2.23 -4.50 -9.90
CA PHE A 26 2.10 -3.03 -9.93
C PHE A 26 3.27 -2.35 -10.67
N ALA A 27 3.96 -3.07 -11.56
CA ALA A 27 4.70 -2.45 -12.62
C ALA A 27 3.71 -1.64 -13.47
N PRO A 28 4.03 -0.38 -13.84
CA PRO A 28 3.15 0.51 -14.59
C PRO A 28 3.05 0.10 -16.08
N LYS A 29 2.65 -1.14 -16.36
CA LYS A 29 2.14 -1.56 -17.67
C LYS A 29 0.61 -1.39 -17.75
N TRP A 30 -0.03 -1.08 -16.63
CA TRP A 30 -1.48 -1.08 -16.46
C TRP A 30 -1.95 0.10 -15.59
N LEU A 31 -1.41 1.29 -15.87
CA LEU A 31 -1.90 2.54 -15.33
C LEU A 31 -3.28 2.84 -15.93
N GLY A 32 -4.34 2.23 -15.40
CA GLY A 32 -5.72 2.53 -15.82
C GLY A 32 -6.65 1.33 -16.03
N ARG A 33 -6.29 0.12 -15.66
CA ARG A 33 -7.29 -0.94 -15.49
C ARG A 33 -6.78 -1.64 -14.22
N LEU A 34 -7.60 -1.89 -13.21
CA LEU A 34 -7.29 -2.73 -12.04
C LEU A 34 -8.62 -3.39 -11.72
N PRO A 35 -8.75 -4.74 -11.65
CA PRO A 35 -10.05 -5.32 -11.37
C PRO A 35 -10.45 -4.88 -9.95
N GLY A 36 -11.44 -3.99 -9.86
CA GLY A 36 -11.86 -3.35 -8.61
C GLY A 36 -11.70 -1.82 -8.58
N ASP A 37 -10.91 -1.22 -9.48
CA ASP A 37 -10.86 0.23 -9.65
C ASP A 37 -12.02 0.67 -10.56
N ILE A 38 -12.85 1.59 -10.07
CA ILE A 38 -13.99 2.09 -10.85
C ILE A 38 -13.43 3.00 -11.93
N ARG A 39 -13.41 2.51 -13.17
CA ARG A 39 -13.07 3.29 -14.35
C ARG A 39 -14.31 3.50 -15.20
N ILE A 40 -14.77 4.73 -15.26
CA ILE A 40 -15.88 5.14 -16.11
C ILE A 40 -15.26 5.95 -17.25
N GLU A 41 -15.15 5.33 -18.43
CA GLU A 41 -14.79 6.01 -19.68
C GLU A 41 -16.07 6.42 -20.42
N ARG A 42 -16.21 7.71 -20.70
CA ARG A 42 -17.18 8.30 -21.63
C ARG A 42 -16.41 8.96 -22.80
N GLU A 43 -17.10 9.24 -23.90
CA GLU A 43 -16.51 9.78 -25.14
C GLU A 43 -15.60 11.01 -24.96
N HIS A 44 -15.83 11.84 -23.93
CA HIS A 44 -15.02 13.03 -23.64
C HIS A 44 -14.44 13.08 -22.20
N SER A 45 -14.63 12.04 -21.37
CA SER A 45 -14.22 12.08 -19.97
C SER A 45 -13.90 10.70 -19.41
N ALA A 46 -12.79 10.58 -18.69
CA ALA A 46 -12.40 9.37 -17.97
C ALA A 46 -12.34 9.67 -16.46
N PHE A 47 -13.13 8.94 -15.68
CA PHE A 47 -13.08 8.97 -14.21
C PHE A 47 -12.45 7.68 -13.70
N TYR A 48 -11.39 7.79 -12.89
CA TYR A 48 -10.69 6.65 -12.30
C TYR A 48 -10.71 6.79 -10.77
N PHE A 49 -11.27 5.79 -10.10
CA PHE A 49 -11.36 5.75 -8.63
C PHE A 49 -10.67 4.50 -8.08
N PRO A 50 -9.46 4.64 -7.51
CA PRO A 50 -8.62 3.52 -7.10
C PRO A 50 -8.98 2.98 -5.71
N ILE A 51 -10.16 2.37 -5.57
CA ILE A 51 -10.71 1.87 -4.29
C ILE A 51 -9.75 0.88 -3.64
N VAL A 52 -9.26 -0.07 -4.42
CA VAL A 52 -8.42 -1.17 -3.91
C VAL A 52 -7.12 -0.60 -3.34
N THR A 53 -6.55 0.38 -4.03
CA THR A 53 -5.33 1.07 -3.56
C THR A 53 -5.58 1.80 -2.24
N CYS A 54 -6.70 2.51 -2.11
CA CYS A 54 -7.06 3.20 -0.86
C CYS A 54 -7.24 2.23 0.31
N ILE A 55 -7.88 1.08 0.09
CA ILE A 55 -8.08 0.04 1.13
C ILE A 55 -6.74 -0.54 1.57
N VAL A 56 -5.90 -0.94 0.63
CA VAL A 56 -4.57 -1.49 0.90
C VAL A 56 -3.77 -0.47 1.72
N LEU A 57 -3.68 0.77 1.24
CA LEU A 57 -2.95 1.83 1.93
C LEU A 57 -3.46 2.05 3.36
N SER A 58 -4.79 2.04 3.56
CA SER A 58 -5.42 2.17 4.87
C SER A 58 -5.06 1.04 5.82
N VAL A 59 -5.18 -0.23 5.40
CA VAL A 59 -4.85 -1.40 6.23
C VAL A 59 -3.39 -1.36 6.69
N ILE A 60 -2.50 -0.94 5.79
CA ILE A 60 -1.07 -0.88 6.08
C ILE A 60 -0.74 0.25 7.04
N LEU A 61 -1.34 1.42 6.84
CA LEU A 61 -1.20 2.53 7.78
C LEU A 61 -1.74 2.15 9.15
N SER A 62 -2.88 1.47 9.21
CA SER A 62 -3.46 0.96 10.46
C SER A 62 -2.57 -0.06 11.14
N LEU A 63 -1.96 -1.00 10.40
CA LEU A 63 -1.01 -1.97 10.95
C LEU A 63 0.25 -1.30 11.48
N LEU A 64 0.81 -0.34 10.74
CA LEU A 64 1.96 0.45 11.19
C LEU A 64 1.63 1.20 12.49
N LEU A 65 0.52 1.94 12.52
CA LEU A 65 0.09 2.68 13.71
C LEU A 65 -0.22 1.77 14.89
N SER A 66 -0.79 0.58 14.64
CA SER A 66 -1.06 -0.44 15.66
C SER A 66 0.23 -1.01 16.25
N ILE A 67 1.22 -1.34 15.42
CA ILE A 67 2.55 -1.79 15.88
C ILE A 67 3.23 -0.69 16.69
N PHE A 68 3.17 0.56 16.22
CA PHE A 68 3.69 1.71 16.97
C PHE A 68 2.96 1.96 18.30
N SER A 69 1.66 1.68 18.38
CA SER A 69 0.90 1.84 19.63
C SER A 69 1.22 0.72 20.63
N ILE A 70 1.35 -0.52 20.15
CA ILE A 70 1.78 -1.68 20.94
C ILE A 70 3.18 -1.47 21.51
N PHE A 71 4.11 -0.92 20.74
CA PHE A 71 5.48 -0.70 21.19
C PHE A 71 5.61 0.47 22.19
N ARG A 72 4.61 1.35 22.27
CA ARG A 72 4.54 2.48 23.20
C ARG A 72 3.95 2.09 24.56
N ARG A 73 3.28 0.95 24.64
CA ARG A 73 2.82 0.35 25.89
C ARG A 73 3.94 -0.47 26.54
#